data_AF-A0A7V7RF57-F1
#
_entry.id   AF-A0A7V7RF57-F1
#
_cell.length_a   1.000
_cell.length_b   1.000
_cell.length_c   1.000
_cell.angle_alpha   90.00
_cell.angle_beta   90.00
_cell.angle_gamma   90.00
#
_symmetry.space_group_name_H-M   'P 1'
#
loop_
_entity.id
_entity.type
_entity.pdbx_description
1 polymer ?
#
loop_
_entity_poly.entity_id
_entity_poly.type
_entity_poly.pdbx_seq_one_letter_code
_entity_poly.pdbx_strand_id
1 'polypeptide(L)'
;MQLTIGELAKATGVSARAIRHYHNNGLLAAVRACNGYRYFDKQAITQVRQIQRLIATGFSVAEIRRFPDCMLLIEGATFCPETQAIQYQRLKEIEDQISELEQRKARLLETLRQNGHSDAVTLHK
;
A
#
# COMPACT_ATOMS: atom_id res chain seq x y z
N MET A 1 -20.14 -2.74 19.86
CA MET A 1 -20.62 -3.87 19.02
C MET A 1 -19.42 -4.39 18.27
N GLN A 2 -19.14 -5.69 18.37
CA GLN A 2 -17.94 -6.31 17.83
C GLN A 2 -18.22 -7.00 16.49
N LEU A 3 -17.19 -7.11 15.65
CA LEU A 3 -17.24 -7.69 14.31
C LEU A 3 -16.35 -8.93 14.25
N THR A 4 -16.86 -10.03 13.71
CA THR A 4 -16.03 -11.13 13.25
C THR A 4 -15.19 -10.71 12.06
N ILE A 5 -14.17 -11.50 11.73
CA ILE A 5 -13.36 -11.24 10.54
C ILE A 5 -14.17 -11.20 9.23
N GLY A 6 -15.23 -12.03 9.14
CA GLY A 6 -16.10 -12.07 7.97
C GLY A 6 -16.96 -10.83 7.85
N GLU A 7 -17.48 -10.33 8.97
CA GLU A 7 -18.25 -9.07 9.00
C GLU A 7 -17.37 -7.87 8.71
N LEU A 8 -16.14 -7.83 9.27
CA LEU A 8 -15.19 -6.78 8.98
C LEU A 8 -14.77 -6.79 7.50
N ALA A 9 -14.55 -7.97 6.90
CA ALA A 9 -14.28 -8.12 5.47
C ALA A 9 -15.40 -7.55 4.61
N LYS A 10 -16.66 -7.91 4.92
CA LYS A 10 -17.82 -7.39 4.21
C LYS A 10 -17.97 -5.87 4.36
N ALA A 11 -17.75 -5.33 5.55
CA ALA A 11 -17.91 -3.89 5.82
C ALA A 11 -16.83 -3.01 5.17
N THR A 12 -15.65 -3.58 4.89
CA THR A 12 -14.48 -2.86 4.38
C THR A 12 -14.17 -3.15 2.92
N GLY A 13 -14.74 -4.22 2.35
CA GLY A 13 -14.48 -4.68 0.99
C GLY A 13 -13.15 -5.43 0.84
N VAL A 14 -12.38 -5.59 1.91
CA VAL A 14 -11.09 -6.29 1.87
C VAL A 14 -11.27 -7.77 2.21
N SER A 15 -10.42 -8.63 1.64
CA SER A 15 -10.48 -10.07 1.92
C SER A 15 -10.21 -10.37 3.40
N ALA A 16 -10.81 -11.45 3.92
CA ALA A 16 -10.49 -11.96 5.26
C ALA A 16 -9.00 -12.32 5.41
N ARG A 17 -8.33 -12.70 4.30
CA ARG A 17 -6.87 -12.92 4.27
C ARG A 17 -6.11 -11.62 4.56
N ALA A 18 -6.49 -10.51 3.94
CA ALA A 18 -5.88 -9.21 4.18
C ALA A 18 -6.09 -8.75 5.64
N ILE A 19 -7.28 -8.93 6.19
CA ILE A 19 -7.55 -8.60 7.60
C ILE A 19 -6.68 -9.44 8.55
N ARG A 20 -6.54 -10.76 8.28
CA ARG A 20 -5.59 -11.61 9.04
C ARG A 20 -4.17 -11.09 8.93
N HIS A 21 -3.77 -10.67 7.73
CA HIS A 21 -2.45 -10.12 7.50
C HIS A 21 -2.23 -8.83 8.30
N TYR A 22 -3.18 -7.89 8.34
CA TYR A 22 -3.08 -6.67 9.14
C TYR A 22 -3.02 -6.96 10.64
N HIS A 23 -3.90 -7.82 11.14
CA HIS A 23 -3.88 -8.29 12.52
C HIS A 23 -2.54 -8.93 12.90
N ASN A 24 -2.03 -9.85 12.08
CA ASN A 24 -0.76 -10.53 12.35
C ASN A 24 0.44 -9.57 12.31
N ASN A 25 0.35 -8.50 11.52
CA ASN A 25 1.33 -7.42 11.51
C ASN A 25 1.10 -6.37 12.60
N GLY A 26 0.16 -6.58 13.52
CA GLY A 26 -0.10 -5.69 14.67
C GLY A 26 -0.82 -4.40 14.32
N LEU A 27 -1.37 -4.27 13.10
CA LEU A 27 -2.12 -3.09 12.66
C LEU A 27 -3.58 -3.09 13.11
N LEU A 28 -4.10 -4.24 13.53
CA LEU A 28 -5.46 -4.39 14.04
C LEU A 28 -5.42 -5.20 15.33
N ALA A 29 -6.03 -4.65 16.38
CA ALA A 29 -6.26 -5.39 17.61
C ALA A 29 -7.53 -6.24 17.49
N ALA A 30 -7.46 -7.48 17.96
CA ALA A 30 -8.61 -8.36 18.09
C ALA A 30 -8.70 -8.91 19.52
N VAL A 31 -9.92 -8.99 20.04
CA VAL A 31 -10.20 -9.67 21.32
C VAL A 31 -10.59 -11.10 21.00
N ARG A 32 -9.97 -12.06 21.70
CA ARG A 32 -10.37 -13.46 21.64
C ARG A 32 -11.55 -13.65 22.59
N ALA A 33 -12.69 -14.08 22.07
CA ALA A 33 -13.86 -14.38 22.88
C ALA A 33 -13.83 -15.82 23.41
N CYS A 34 -14.63 -16.08 24.44
CA CYS A 34 -14.75 -17.38 25.10
C CYS A 34 -15.17 -18.50 24.14
N ASN A 35 -15.84 -18.17 23.04
CA ASN A 35 -16.25 -19.09 21.97
C ASN A 35 -15.11 -19.44 20.99
N GLY A 36 -13.89 -18.94 21.21
CA GLY A 36 -12.72 -19.19 20.36
C GLY A 36 -12.63 -18.30 19.11
N TYR A 37 -13.64 -17.48 18.82
CA TYR A 37 -13.62 -16.54 17.71
C TYR A 37 -12.81 -15.28 18.04
N ARG A 38 -12.33 -14.62 16.99
CA ARG A 38 -11.70 -13.30 17.08
C ARG A 38 -12.72 -12.22 16.71
N TYR A 39 -12.79 -11.22 17.56
CA TYR A 39 -13.67 -10.08 17.42
C TYR A 39 -12.86 -8.78 17.32
N PHE A 40 -13.27 -7.92 16.40
CA PHE A 40 -12.70 -6.61 16.16
C PHE A 40 -13.71 -5.55 16.60
N ASP A 41 -13.24 -4.42 17.10
CA ASP A 41 -14.14 -3.30 17.38
C ASP A 41 -14.62 -2.66 16.07
N LYS A 42 -15.75 -1.93 16.11
CA LYS A 42 -16.28 -1.15 14.99
C LYS A 42 -15.24 -0.18 14.40
N GLN A 43 -14.37 0.38 15.24
CA GLN A 43 -13.28 1.26 14.81
C GLN A 43 -12.33 0.58 13.80
N ALA A 44 -12.23 -0.75 13.83
CA ALA A 44 -11.40 -1.50 12.89
C ALA A 44 -11.84 -1.27 11.43
N ILE A 45 -13.11 -0.89 11.17
CA ILE A 45 -13.56 -0.53 9.81
C ILE A 45 -12.78 0.69 9.31
N THR A 46 -12.67 1.74 10.12
CA THR A 46 -11.97 2.98 9.77
C THR A 46 -10.47 2.73 9.63
N GLN A 47 -9.88 1.97 10.55
CA GLN A 47 -8.47 1.57 10.49
C GLN A 47 -8.16 0.78 9.21
N VAL A 48 -8.97 -0.23 8.87
CA VAL A 48 -8.78 -1.01 7.64
C VAL A 48 -8.88 -0.13 6.39
N ARG A 49 -9.85 0.78 6.32
CA ARG A 49 -9.97 1.71 5.19
C ARG A 49 -8.77 2.65 5.07
N GLN A 50 -8.20 3.07 6.18
CA GLN A 50 -7.00 3.89 6.19
C GLN A 50 -5.77 3.11 5.71
N ILE A 51 -5.59 1.87 6.19
CA ILE A 51 -4.54 0.97 5.72
C ILE A 51 -4.65 0.75 4.20
N GLN A 52 -5.87 0.57 3.67
CA GLN A 52 -6.09 0.44 2.22
C GLN A 52 -5.64 1.69 1.45
N ARG A 53 -5.96 2.89 1.95
CA ARG A 53 -5.54 4.15 1.32
C ARG A 53 -4.03 4.29 1.28
N LEU A 54 -3.34 3.99 2.39
CA LEU A 54 -1.88 4.05 2.47
C LEU A 54 -1.20 3.01 1.55
N ILE A 55 -1.76 1.82 1.46
CA ILE A 55 -1.29 0.81 0.51
C ILE A 55 -1.47 1.29 -0.93
N ALA A 56 -2.61 1.91 -1.24
CA ALA A 56 -2.88 2.45 -2.58
C ALA A 56 -1.93 3.59 -2.98
N THR A 57 -1.35 4.32 -2.01
CA THR A 57 -0.30 5.33 -2.26
C THR A 57 1.12 4.74 -2.29
N GLY A 58 1.26 3.41 -2.25
CA GLY A 58 2.52 2.71 -2.40
C GLY A 58 3.26 2.38 -1.09
N PHE A 59 2.64 2.55 0.09
CA PHE A 59 3.23 2.08 1.34
C PHE A 59 3.02 0.57 1.54
N SER A 60 4.03 -0.10 2.06
CA SER A 60 3.96 -1.47 2.51
C SER A 60 3.34 -1.57 3.91
N VAL A 61 2.79 -2.73 4.24
CA VAL A 61 2.27 -3.05 5.58
C VAL A 61 3.35 -2.86 6.67
N ALA A 62 4.61 -3.14 6.34
CA ALA A 62 5.73 -2.98 7.26
C ALA A 62 6.06 -1.50 7.53
N GLU A 63 5.97 -0.64 6.52
CA GLU A 63 6.12 0.81 6.69
C GLU A 63 4.95 1.38 7.51
N ILE A 64 3.71 0.98 7.18
CA ILE A 64 2.51 1.43 7.88
C ILE A 64 2.54 1.08 9.37
N ARG A 65 3.09 -0.08 9.75
CA ARG A 65 3.24 -0.48 11.16
C ARG A 65 4.10 0.49 11.97
N ARG A 66 5.03 1.21 11.33
CA ARG A 66 5.93 2.15 11.99
C ARG A 66 5.32 3.55 12.09
N PHE A 67 4.13 3.77 11.53
CA PHE A 67 3.47 5.06 11.60
C PHE A 67 2.92 5.33 13.00
N PRO A 68 2.90 6.61 13.43
CA PRO A 68 2.29 6.98 14.69
C PRO A 68 0.78 6.71 14.67
N ASP A 69 0.18 6.53 15.85
CA ASP A 69 -1.24 6.19 16.02
C ASP A 69 -2.19 7.20 15.33
N CYS A 70 -1.78 8.48 15.26
CA CYS A 70 -2.53 9.51 14.57
C CYS A 70 -2.61 9.32 13.04
N MET A 71 -1.69 8.57 12.44
CA MET A 71 -1.75 8.22 11.01
C MET A 71 -2.59 6.96 10.75
N LEU A 72 -2.74 6.11 11.77
CA LEU A 72 -3.52 4.88 11.74
C LEU A 72 -5.00 5.09 12.11
N LEU A 73 -5.38 6.33 12.44
CA LEU A 73 -6.73 6.70 12.86
C LEU A 73 -7.24 5.89 14.05
N ILE A 74 -6.37 5.62 15.02
CA ILE A 74 -6.82 5.23 16.37
C ILE A 74 -7.56 6.44 16.97
N GLU A 75 -8.65 6.21 17.69
CA GLU A 75 -9.61 7.24 18.16
C GLU A 75 -8.96 8.62 18.49
N GLY A 76 -9.48 9.70 17.90
CA GLY A 76 -9.00 11.07 18.14
C GLY A 76 -7.88 11.56 17.20
N ALA A 77 -7.46 10.76 16.23
CA ALA A 77 -6.45 11.11 15.25
C ALA A 77 -6.86 12.27 14.31
N THR A 78 -6.40 13.48 14.62
CA THR A 78 -6.38 14.64 13.73
C THR A 78 -5.25 14.51 12.72
N PHE A 79 -5.32 15.30 11.62
CA PHE A 79 -4.20 15.47 10.68
C PHE A 79 -2.92 15.76 11.48
N CYS A 80 -1.97 14.83 11.47
CA CYS A 80 -0.72 14.93 12.20
C CYS A 80 0.32 15.61 11.30
N PRO A 81 0.75 16.85 11.61
CA PRO A 81 1.80 17.54 10.84
C PRO A 81 3.09 16.70 10.75
N GLU A 82 3.38 15.88 11.77
CA GLU A 82 4.53 14.98 11.82
C GLU A 82 4.54 13.94 10.69
N THR A 83 3.37 13.63 10.12
CA THR A 83 3.26 12.64 9.02
C THR A 83 3.49 13.25 7.64
N GLN A 84 3.44 14.58 7.53
CA GLN A 84 3.60 15.29 6.27
C GLN A 84 4.99 15.11 5.67
N ALA A 85 6.04 15.11 6.50
CA ALA A 85 7.42 14.89 6.06
C ALA A 85 7.60 13.48 5.46
N ILE A 86 7.00 12.45 6.07
CA ILE A 86 7.06 11.06 5.57
C ILE A 86 6.34 10.94 4.22
N GLN A 87 5.20 11.62 4.06
CA GLN A 87 4.47 11.63 2.80
C GLN A 87 5.23 12.32 1.68
N TYR A 88 5.85 13.48 1.94
CA TYR A 88 6.69 14.16 0.95
C TYR A 88 7.92 13.35 0.58
N GLN A 89 8.55 12.69 1.55
CA GLN A 89 9.68 11.81 1.27
C GLN A 89 9.25 10.65 0.35
N ARG A 90 8.07 10.05 0.60
CA ARG A 90 7.56 8.99 -0.28
C ARG A 90 7.19 9.49 -1.67
N LEU A 91 6.62 10.70 -1.77
CA LEU A 91 6.35 11.32 -3.07
C LEU A 91 7.64 11.47 -3.87
N LYS A 92 8.70 11.98 -3.25
CA LYS A 92 10.01 12.13 -3.89
C LYS A 92 10.58 10.79 -4.38
N GLU A 93 10.49 9.74 -3.56
CA GLU A 93 10.93 8.40 -3.98
C GLU A 93 10.17 7.89 -5.21
N ILE A 94 8.87 8.16 -5.29
CA ILE A 94 8.05 7.79 -6.46
C ILE A 94 8.46 8.62 -7.69
N GLU A 95 8.69 9.93 -7.53
CA GLU A 95 9.16 10.81 -8.60
C GLU A 95 10.52 10.35 -9.16
N ASP A 96 11.46 9.98 -8.27
CA ASP A 96 12.77 9.44 -8.64
C ASP A 96 12.63 8.13 -9.43
N GLN A 97 11.74 7.22 -8.98
CA GLN A 97 11.45 5.97 -9.69
C GLN A 97 10.83 6.20 -11.07
N ILE A 98 9.92 7.18 -11.19
CA ILE A 98 9.33 7.57 -12.48
C ILE A 98 10.42 8.06 -13.42
N SER A 99 11.28 8.97 -12.95
CA SER A 99 12.37 9.51 -13.77
C SER A 99 13.31 8.40 -14.27
N GLU A 100 13.67 7.46 -13.41
CA GLU A 100 14.51 6.32 -13.79
C GLU A 100 13.82 5.42 -14.83
N LEU A 101 12.53 5.11 -14.64
CA LEU A 101 11.76 4.30 -15.59
C LEU A 101 11.61 5.00 -16.96
N GLU A 102 11.43 6.31 -16.98
CA GLU A 102 11.39 7.11 -18.21
C GLU A 102 12.73 7.10 -18.95
N GLN A 103 13.85 7.22 -18.23
CA GLN A 103 15.18 7.11 -18.83
C GLN A 103 15.43 5.73 -19.44
N ARG A 104 15.07 4.66 -18.72
CA ARG A 104 15.18 3.28 -19.21
C ARG A 104 14.33 3.06 -20.46
N LYS A 105 13.09 3.57 -20.46
CA LYS A 105 12.19 3.54 -21.62
C LYS A 105 12.83 4.27 -22.82
N ALA A 106 13.40 5.46 -22.61
CA ALA A 106 14.05 6.21 -23.68
C ALA A 106 15.24 5.46 -24.29
N ARG A 107 16.10 4.84 -23.46
CA ARG A 107 17.22 4.01 -23.93
C ARG A 107 16.74 2.81 -24.73
N LEU A 108 15.71 2.11 -24.26
CA LEU A 108 15.15 0.96 -24.97
C LEU A 108 14.57 1.35 -26.33
N LEU A 109 13.86 2.48 -26.41
CA LEU A 109 13.36 3.00 -27.69
C LEU A 109 14.50 3.31 -28.66
N GLU A 110 15.61 3.85 -28.18
CA GLU A 110 16.78 4.13 -29.00
C GLU A 110 17.44 2.85 -29.53
N THR A 111 17.64 1.85 -28.67
CA THR A 111 18.15 0.53 -29.10
C THR A 111 17.25 -0.11 -30.16
N LEU A 112 15.93 -0.03 -30.00
CA LEU A 112 14.99 -0.58 -30.99
C LEU A 112 15.05 0.16 -32.34
N ARG A 113 15.25 1.49 -32.34
CA ARG A 113 15.44 2.25 -33.60
C ARG A 113 16.71 1.85 -34.32
N GLN A 114 17.81 1.70 -33.58
CA GLN A 114 19.11 1.31 -34.15
C GLN A 114 19.07 -0.11 -34.76
N ASN A 115 18.40 -1.05 -34.09
CA ASN A 115 18.19 -2.40 -34.62
C ASN A 115 17.30 -2.40 -35.87
N GLY A 116 16.25 -1.58 -35.91
CA GLY A 116 15.40 -1.41 -37.10
C GLY A 116 16.12 -0.82 -38.32
N HIS A 117 17.21 -0.07 -38.12
CA HIS A 117 18.09 0.38 -39.20
C HIS A 117 19.12 -0.66 -39.64
N SER A 118 19.51 -1.58 -38.75
CA SER A 118 20.47 -2.65 -39.07
C SER A 118 19.86 -3.76 -39.94
N ASP A 119 18.56 -4.03 -39.80
CA ASP A 119 17.86 -5.02 -40.61
C ASP A 119 17.65 -4.58 -42.08
N ALA A 120 17.58 -3.26 -42.34
CA ALA A 120 17.43 -2.72 -43.69
C ALA A 120 18.74 -2.71 -44.49
N VAL A 121 19.91 -2.71 -43.83
CA VAL A 121 21.23 -2.64 -44.49
C VAL A 121 21.75 -4.03 -44.91
N THR A 122 21.19 -5.12 -44.37
CA THR A 122 21.69 -6.49 -44.63
C THR A 122 21.16 -7.12 -45.92
N LEU A 123 20.23 -6.48 -46.65
CA LEU A 123 19.58 -7.07 -47.82
C LEU A 123 20.24 -6.78 -49.20
N HIS A 124 21.48 -6.29 -49.25
CA HIS A 124 22.16 -5.92 -50.52
C HIS A 124 23.56 -6.56 -50.71
N LYS A 125 23.74 -7.84 -50.37
CA LYS A 125 24.86 -8.64 -50.89
C LYS A 125 24.41 -10.00 -51.40
#